data_AF-A0A5N6L499-F1
#
_entry.id   AF-A0A5N6L499-F1
#
_cell.length_a   1.000
_cell.length_b   1.000
_cell.length_c   1.000
_cell.angle_alpha   90.00
_cell.angle_beta   90.00
_cell.angle_gamma   90.00
#
_symmetry.space_group_name_H-M   'P 1'
#
loop_
_entity.id
_entity.type
_entity.pdbx_description
1 polymer ?
#
loop_
_entity_poly.entity_id
_entity_poly.type
_entity_poly.pdbx_seq_one_letter_code
_entity_poly.pdbx_strand_id
1 'polypeptide(L)'
;MSFLGIDGLHAFVTGAAGGIGSAIVKELLANGANVTAHDLRPISGETLPASSKLRIVQGDIADEASIASSFKEAFTSPFGPVSILAANAGITDESASYPLWELPTELWDRVYSVNVRGTFFTVKNFLSEVQSYQRQQSEPLRNLAVVITGSECGKFGQAGHAEYASGKAALQYGLVRTVKNEIGRLNARGRVNAVAPGWVDTALIGDRLADPREMWAETQGTVALRKIAQPEDVARTVAFLASERVSGHISGQCVSVDGGMEGRVVWREEEIISQQTSSLSTVPPPSRTTLSTAPTLKTPKQGKIKVLLSVDFDAVSGWLGTGQHPSNNMSDYSAGFFSARVGVPRLLRLFSRLGVSKHVTWFLPGHSIESFPDRARAIVASGAEIGLHGYCHEGAPQLTEQQEADVLDRCIAVAHALTGKPPAGYRAPLYQLRESTAALLQARGLRYDASLTHHDSRMYRLPASPIPAIVAPAFTPDARAADWMVPLPQGITAPDAARRALVEVPSNWYGEDMTPLQFYPHTENSAGYVPTGVVEGMWKERMEFLIREANEEPFEGEVGPTVFTLTLHPDTSGMAHIIGMVERFIGWCKGLEKEGIVEFSTMGDAVDTFVKAGG
;
A
#
# COMPACT_ATOMS: atom_id res chain seq x y z
N MET A 1 43.57 -10.01 -20.07
CA MET A 1 42.59 -10.34 -19.00
C MET A 1 41.37 -9.45 -19.17
N SER A 2 40.17 -10.03 -19.27
CA SER A 2 38.92 -9.26 -19.33
C SER A 2 38.70 -8.49 -18.02
N PHE A 3 37.99 -7.35 -18.10
CA PHE A 3 37.64 -6.55 -16.91
C PHE A 3 36.87 -7.38 -15.87
N LEU A 4 36.02 -8.30 -16.34
CA LEU A 4 35.26 -9.22 -15.48
C LEU A 4 36.15 -10.28 -14.81
N GLY A 5 37.39 -10.49 -15.23
CA GLY A 5 38.28 -11.47 -14.59
C GLY A 5 37.79 -12.93 -14.69
N ILE A 6 36.97 -13.24 -15.70
CA ILE A 6 36.44 -14.59 -15.96
C ILE A 6 37.12 -15.29 -17.14
N ASP A 7 38.16 -14.68 -17.71
CA ASP A 7 38.94 -15.26 -18.81
C ASP A 7 39.56 -16.61 -18.39
N GLY A 8 39.36 -17.64 -19.22
CA GLY A 8 39.81 -19.01 -18.95
C GLY A 8 39.01 -19.78 -17.90
N LEU A 9 38.03 -19.15 -17.21
CA LEU A 9 37.13 -19.87 -16.32
C LEU A 9 36.09 -20.65 -17.10
N HIS A 10 35.60 -21.74 -16.52
CA HIS A 10 34.60 -22.59 -17.16
C HIS A 10 33.19 -22.29 -16.62
N ALA A 11 32.28 -21.93 -17.52
CA ALA A 11 30.88 -21.69 -17.28
C ALA A 11 29.98 -22.77 -17.87
N PHE A 12 28.89 -23.11 -17.18
CA PHE A 12 27.83 -23.99 -17.66
C PHE A 12 26.54 -23.19 -17.78
N VAL A 13 25.90 -23.21 -18.95
CA VAL A 13 24.71 -22.40 -19.25
C VAL A 13 23.57 -23.32 -19.69
N THR A 14 22.47 -23.35 -18.95
CA THR A 14 21.27 -24.11 -19.35
C THR A 14 20.32 -23.26 -20.20
N GLY A 15 19.59 -23.90 -21.12
CA GLY A 15 18.68 -23.22 -22.03
C GLY A 15 19.42 -22.48 -23.15
N ALA A 16 20.60 -22.96 -23.52
CA ALA A 16 21.52 -22.27 -24.42
C ALA A 16 21.05 -22.20 -25.88
N ALA A 17 20.03 -22.98 -26.29
CA ALA A 17 19.37 -22.80 -27.58
C ALA A 17 18.32 -21.67 -27.55
N GLY A 18 18.00 -21.11 -26.37
CA GLY A 18 17.03 -20.02 -26.20
C GLY A 18 17.63 -18.63 -26.46
N GLY A 19 16.78 -17.62 -26.56
CA GLY A 19 17.20 -16.23 -26.82
C GLY A 19 18.18 -15.71 -25.76
N ILE A 20 17.76 -15.68 -24.49
CA ILE A 20 18.60 -15.24 -23.37
C ILE A 20 19.81 -16.17 -23.19
N GLY A 21 19.60 -17.49 -23.23
CA GLY A 21 20.68 -18.46 -23.01
C GLY A 21 21.80 -18.36 -24.05
N SER A 22 21.46 -18.19 -25.33
CA SER A 22 22.46 -18.01 -26.39
C SER A 22 23.22 -16.69 -26.25
N ALA A 23 22.54 -15.62 -25.81
CA ALA A 23 23.18 -14.33 -25.50
C ALA A 23 24.14 -14.45 -24.30
N ILE A 24 23.77 -15.18 -23.24
CA ILE A 24 24.66 -15.47 -22.10
C ILE A 24 25.92 -16.20 -22.57
N VAL A 25 25.78 -17.22 -23.42
CA VAL A 25 26.94 -17.95 -23.96
C VAL A 25 27.85 -17.01 -24.76
N LYS A 26 27.29 -16.20 -25.66
CA LYS A 26 28.06 -15.24 -26.48
C LYS A 26 28.79 -14.22 -25.60
N GLU A 27 28.14 -13.66 -24.58
CA GLU A 27 28.72 -12.69 -23.66
C GLU A 27 29.86 -13.31 -22.83
N LEU A 28 29.69 -14.53 -22.31
CA LEU A 28 30.74 -15.22 -21.54
C LEU A 28 31.96 -15.57 -22.42
N LEU A 29 31.72 -16.06 -23.64
CA LEU A 29 32.78 -16.31 -24.62
C LEU A 29 33.54 -15.03 -25.00
N ALA A 30 32.83 -13.92 -25.20
CA ALA A 30 33.43 -12.62 -25.50
C ALA A 30 34.32 -12.10 -24.36
N ASN A 31 34.01 -12.48 -23.12
CA ASN A 31 34.83 -12.19 -21.93
C ASN A 31 35.93 -13.23 -21.67
N GLY A 32 36.13 -14.19 -22.58
CA GLY A 32 37.22 -15.14 -22.60
C GLY A 32 36.98 -16.44 -21.83
N ALA A 33 35.78 -16.64 -21.27
CA ALA A 33 35.43 -17.87 -20.57
C ALA A 33 35.37 -19.07 -21.53
N ASN A 34 35.63 -20.26 -20.99
CA ASN A 34 35.21 -21.50 -21.61
C ASN A 34 33.75 -21.76 -21.23
N VAL A 35 32.93 -22.23 -22.16
CA VAL A 35 31.49 -22.39 -21.94
C VAL A 35 31.03 -23.78 -22.37
N THR A 36 30.34 -24.49 -21.47
CA THR A 36 29.47 -25.61 -21.82
C THR A 36 28.04 -25.08 -21.97
N ALA A 37 27.55 -25.11 -23.22
CA ALA A 37 26.19 -24.76 -23.58
C ALA A 37 25.30 -26.01 -23.51
N HIS A 38 24.27 -25.96 -22.66
CA HIS A 38 23.35 -27.07 -22.40
C HIS A 38 21.92 -26.72 -22.78
N ASP A 39 21.26 -27.60 -23.52
CA ASP A 39 19.82 -27.49 -23.85
C ASP A 39 19.24 -28.88 -24.13
N LEU A 40 17.91 -29.00 -24.01
CA LEU A 40 17.18 -30.19 -24.45
C LEU A 40 17.19 -30.29 -25.98
N ARG A 41 17.14 -29.14 -26.65
CA ARG A 41 17.13 -29.02 -28.10
C ARG A 41 18.56 -29.08 -28.65
N PRO A 42 18.74 -29.57 -29.89
CA PRO A 42 20.03 -29.43 -30.56
C PRO A 42 20.38 -27.95 -30.74
N ILE A 43 21.65 -27.60 -30.52
CA ILE A 43 22.18 -26.25 -30.71
C ILE A 43 22.89 -26.18 -32.06
N SER A 44 22.39 -25.36 -32.98
CA SER A 44 23.00 -25.17 -34.31
C SER A 44 24.11 -24.13 -34.30
N GLY A 45 24.95 -24.16 -35.35
CA GLY A 45 25.99 -23.14 -35.58
C GLY A 45 25.45 -21.75 -35.94
N GLU A 46 24.16 -21.63 -36.25
CA GLU A 46 23.49 -20.34 -36.44
C GLU A 46 23.15 -19.69 -35.09
N THR A 47 22.77 -20.49 -34.09
CA THR A 47 22.46 -19.99 -32.74
C THR A 47 23.72 -19.56 -32.00
N LEU A 48 24.78 -20.39 -32.03
CA LEU A 48 26.04 -20.15 -31.35
C LEU A 48 27.22 -20.25 -32.32
N PRO A 49 28.21 -19.34 -32.21
CA PRO A 49 29.38 -19.38 -33.08
C PRO A 49 30.25 -20.61 -32.78
N ALA A 50 30.88 -21.16 -33.81
CA ALA A 50 31.95 -22.14 -33.62
C ALA A 50 33.12 -21.51 -32.85
N SER A 51 33.53 -22.14 -31.75
CA SER A 51 34.63 -21.66 -30.90
C SER A 51 35.32 -22.84 -30.23
N SER A 52 36.65 -22.80 -30.13
CA SER A 52 37.42 -23.79 -29.36
C SER A 52 37.17 -23.70 -27.85
N LYS A 53 36.57 -22.59 -27.39
CA LYS A 53 36.15 -22.37 -25.99
C LYS A 53 34.69 -22.74 -25.74
N LEU A 54 33.99 -23.30 -26.73
CA LEU A 54 32.59 -23.70 -26.62
C LEU A 54 32.45 -25.22 -26.73
N ARG A 55 31.74 -25.82 -25.77
CA ARG A 55 31.27 -27.21 -25.82
C ARG A 55 29.75 -27.20 -25.81
N ILE A 56 29.13 -28.07 -26.60
CA ILE A 56 27.68 -28.28 -26.60
C ILE A 56 27.40 -29.62 -25.92
N VAL A 57 26.47 -29.63 -24.97
CA VAL A 57 25.98 -30.85 -24.29
C VAL A 57 24.46 -30.84 -24.40
N GLN A 58 23.87 -31.91 -24.91
CA GLN A 58 22.41 -32.04 -24.99
C GLN A 58 21.91 -32.85 -23.80
N GLY A 59 20.87 -32.37 -23.13
CA GLY A 59 20.31 -33.03 -21.96
C GLY A 59 19.02 -32.39 -21.44
N ASP A 60 18.29 -33.12 -20.62
CA ASP A 60 17.05 -32.64 -20.01
C ASP A 60 17.31 -32.22 -18.57
N ILE A 61 16.98 -30.97 -18.22
CA ILE A 61 17.11 -30.50 -16.84
C ILE A 61 16.04 -31.08 -15.92
N ALA A 62 14.89 -31.53 -16.45
CA ALA A 62 13.82 -32.14 -15.67
C ALA A 62 14.13 -33.59 -15.25
N ASP A 63 15.14 -34.22 -15.88
CA ASP A 63 15.67 -35.53 -15.51
C ASP A 63 16.99 -35.37 -14.72
N GLU A 64 16.95 -35.73 -13.43
CA GLU A 64 18.11 -35.64 -12.54
C GLU A 64 19.31 -36.46 -13.05
N ALA A 65 19.09 -37.64 -13.65
CA ALA A 65 20.17 -38.47 -14.17
C ALA A 65 20.82 -37.84 -15.40
N SER A 66 20.02 -37.24 -16.28
CA SER A 66 20.49 -36.53 -17.47
C SER A 66 21.37 -35.33 -17.11
N ILE A 67 20.91 -34.46 -16.21
CA ILE A 67 21.69 -33.29 -15.80
C ILE A 67 22.92 -33.66 -14.97
N ALA A 68 22.86 -34.72 -14.15
CA ALA A 68 24.02 -35.24 -13.44
C ALA A 68 25.12 -35.74 -14.41
N SER A 69 24.72 -36.46 -15.46
CA SER A 69 25.66 -36.89 -16.52
C SER A 69 26.28 -35.70 -17.24
N SER A 70 25.47 -34.69 -17.56
CA SER A 70 25.93 -33.47 -18.24
C SER A 70 26.96 -32.69 -17.43
N PHE A 71 26.78 -32.58 -16.11
CA PHE A 71 27.79 -31.95 -15.25
C PHE A 71 29.07 -32.77 -15.17
N LYS A 72 28.99 -34.10 -15.03
CA LYS A 72 30.19 -34.95 -15.05
C LYS A 72 31.00 -34.78 -16.33
N GLU A 73 30.32 -34.75 -17.48
CA GLU A 73 30.96 -34.50 -18.77
C GLU A 73 31.63 -33.12 -18.82
N ALA A 74 30.95 -32.07 -18.32
CA ALA A 74 31.51 -30.73 -18.30
C ALA A 74 32.74 -30.61 -17.38
N PHE A 75 32.66 -31.15 -16.15
CA PHE A 75 33.76 -31.08 -15.17
C PHE A 75 35.00 -31.88 -15.58
N THR A 76 34.83 -32.93 -16.40
CA THR A 76 35.93 -33.76 -16.92
C THR A 76 36.47 -33.28 -18.27
N SER A 77 35.89 -32.22 -18.83
CA SER A 77 36.33 -31.66 -20.10
C SER A 77 37.70 -30.98 -20.00
N PRO A 78 38.39 -30.74 -21.14
CA PRO A 78 39.65 -29.99 -21.17
C PRO A 78 39.56 -28.54 -20.63
N PHE A 79 38.36 -28.01 -20.42
CA PHE A 79 38.14 -26.67 -19.87
C PHE A 79 38.35 -26.60 -18.35
N GLY A 80 38.47 -27.75 -17.67
CA GLY A 80 38.61 -27.83 -16.22
C GLY A 80 37.27 -27.72 -15.47
N PRO A 81 37.32 -27.52 -14.13
CA PRO A 81 36.12 -27.53 -13.30
C PRO A 81 35.19 -26.36 -13.64
N VAL A 82 33.89 -26.62 -13.69
CA VAL A 82 32.89 -25.55 -13.82
C VAL A 82 32.90 -24.72 -12.55
N SER A 83 33.09 -23.41 -12.69
CA SER A 83 33.06 -22.44 -11.58
C SER A 83 31.89 -21.46 -11.68
N ILE A 84 31.32 -21.30 -12.88
CA ILE A 84 30.18 -20.41 -13.13
C ILE A 84 29.00 -21.26 -13.60
N LEU A 85 27.86 -21.14 -12.94
CA LEU A 85 26.59 -21.71 -13.39
C LEU A 85 25.62 -20.58 -13.76
N ALA A 86 25.17 -20.55 -15.01
CA ALA A 86 24.01 -19.76 -15.42
C ALA A 86 22.81 -20.70 -15.61
N ALA A 87 22.00 -20.83 -14.56
CA ALA A 87 20.78 -21.63 -14.58
C ALA A 87 19.64 -20.80 -15.20
N ASN A 88 19.53 -20.87 -16.53
CA ASN A 88 18.66 -20.00 -17.32
C ASN A 88 17.45 -20.74 -17.94
N ALA A 89 17.54 -22.04 -18.17
CA ALA A 89 16.46 -22.81 -18.77
C ALA A 89 15.11 -22.63 -18.05
N GLY A 90 14.06 -22.49 -18.85
CA GLY A 90 12.69 -22.45 -18.37
C GLY A 90 11.70 -22.38 -19.54
N ILE A 91 10.45 -22.72 -19.25
CA ILE A 91 9.33 -22.74 -20.18
C ILE A 91 8.11 -22.06 -19.56
N THR A 92 7.22 -21.59 -20.43
CA THR A 92 5.83 -21.26 -20.13
C THR A 92 5.06 -21.42 -21.45
N ASP A 93 3.73 -21.41 -21.37
CA ASP A 93 2.89 -21.40 -22.55
C ASP A 93 2.50 -19.95 -22.86
N GLU A 94 3.20 -19.31 -23.79
CA GLU A 94 2.89 -17.95 -24.25
C GLU A 94 1.77 -17.90 -25.30
N SER A 95 1.29 -19.07 -25.77
CA SER A 95 0.27 -19.16 -26.82
C SER A 95 -1.16 -19.03 -26.29
N ALA A 96 -1.33 -19.13 -24.97
CA ALA A 96 -2.60 -19.04 -24.29
C ALA A 96 -2.45 -18.26 -22.97
N SER A 97 -3.54 -17.60 -22.56
CA SER A 97 -3.65 -16.93 -21.26
C SER A 97 -4.82 -17.56 -20.51
N TYR A 98 -4.51 -18.38 -19.50
CA TYR A 98 -5.52 -19.09 -18.73
C TYR A 98 -5.87 -18.32 -17.45
N PRO A 99 -7.14 -17.95 -17.22
CA PRO A 99 -7.61 -17.65 -15.87
C PRO A 99 -7.24 -18.78 -14.92
N LEU A 100 -6.92 -18.48 -13.66
CA LEU A 100 -6.39 -19.48 -12.73
C LEU A 100 -7.30 -20.72 -12.59
N TRP A 101 -8.61 -20.52 -12.62
CA TRP A 101 -9.61 -21.60 -12.51
C TRP A 101 -9.77 -22.45 -13.78
N GLU A 102 -9.13 -22.07 -14.90
CA GLU A 102 -9.13 -22.80 -16.16
C GLU A 102 -7.73 -23.32 -16.55
N LEU A 103 -6.72 -23.04 -15.72
CA LEU A 103 -5.34 -23.45 -15.97
C LEU A 103 -5.21 -24.98 -15.91
N PRO A 104 -4.79 -25.66 -17.00
CA PRO A 104 -4.65 -27.11 -16.99
C PRO A 104 -3.57 -27.58 -16.02
N THR A 105 -3.90 -28.56 -15.18
CA THR A 105 -2.97 -29.14 -14.20
C THR A 105 -1.72 -29.71 -14.89
N GLU A 106 -1.86 -30.30 -16.08
CA GLU A 106 -0.74 -30.86 -16.83
C GLU A 106 0.25 -29.78 -17.30
N LEU A 107 -0.26 -28.58 -17.62
CA LEU A 107 0.59 -27.43 -17.93
C LEU A 107 1.32 -26.96 -16.67
N TRP A 108 0.60 -26.84 -15.55
CA TRP A 108 1.19 -26.49 -14.25
C TRP A 108 2.34 -27.44 -13.88
N ASP A 109 2.07 -28.75 -13.89
CA ASP A 109 3.04 -29.79 -13.54
C ASP A 109 4.24 -29.80 -14.47
N ARG A 110 4.02 -29.63 -15.77
CA ARG A 110 5.09 -29.55 -16.76
C ARG A 110 6.00 -28.33 -16.51
N VAL A 111 5.41 -27.15 -16.30
CA VAL A 111 6.17 -25.92 -16.04
C VAL A 111 6.94 -26.02 -14.73
N TYR A 112 6.34 -26.56 -13.66
CA TYR A 112 7.03 -26.77 -12.39
C TYR A 112 8.14 -27.81 -12.47
N SER A 113 7.92 -28.90 -13.20
CA SER A 113 8.92 -29.96 -13.42
C SER A 113 10.18 -29.41 -14.09
N VAL A 114 10.02 -28.54 -15.09
CA VAL A 114 11.17 -27.92 -15.77
C VAL A 114 11.74 -26.75 -14.97
N ASN A 115 10.92 -25.74 -14.67
CA ASN A 115 11.41 -24.47 -14.13
C ASN A 115 11.90 -24.60 -12.70
N VAL A 116 11.11 -25.25 -11.83
CA VAL A 116 11.42 -25.31 -10.39
C VAL A 116 12.30 -26.53 -10.11
N ARG A 117 11.80 -27.73 -10.41
CA ARG A 117 12.50 -28.98 -10.11
C ARG A 117 13.76 -29.13 -10.97
N GLY A 118 13.71 -28.79 -12.25
CA GLY A 118 14.88 -28.85 -13.11
C GLY A 118 15.98 -27.85 -12.74
N THR A 119 15.62 -26.62 -12.34
CA THR A 119 16.62 -25.67 -11.77
C THR A 119 17.19 -26.19 -10.46
N PHE A 120 16.38 -26.78 -9.59
CA PHE A 120 16.85 -27.43 -8.37
C PHE A 120 17.87 -28.54 -8.69
N PHE A 121 17.56 -29.45 -9.61
CA PHE A 121 18.50 -30.50 -10.02
C PHE A 121 19.79 -29.93 -10.60
N THR A 122 19.67 -28.86 -11.40
CA THR A 122 20.83 -28.18 -11.98
C THR A 122 21.75 -27.63 -10.89
N VAL A 123 21.22 -26.86 -9.94
CA VAL A 123 22.01 -26.28 -8.84
C VAL A 123 22.56 -27.37 -7.92
N LYS A 124 21.75 -28.38 -7.57
CA LYS A 124 22.17 -29.51 -6.73
C LYS A 124 23.37 -30.25 -7.33
N ASN A 125 23.28 -30.66 -8.59
CA ASN A 125 24.34 -31.43 -9.24
C ASN A 125 25.60 -30.59 -9.47
N PHE A 126 25.46 -29.30 -9.81
CA PHE A 126 26.59 -28.37 -9.87
C PHE A 126 27.33 -28.29 -8.53
N LEU A 127 26.63 -28.02 -7.43
CA LEU A 127 27.26 -27.90 -6.11
C LEU A 127 27.84 -29.23 -5.62
N SER A 128 27.23 -30.36 -5.99
CA SER A 128 27.76 -31.70 -5.69
C SER A 128 29.08 -31.97 -6.41
N GLU A 129 29.20 -31.62 -7.69
CA GLU A 129 30.47 -31.76 -8.44
C GLU A 129 31.53 -30.78 -7.94
N VAL A 130 31.16 -29.53 -7.58
CA VAL A 130 32.08 -28.58 -6.92
C VAL A 130 32.61 -29.17 -5.61
N GLN A 131 31.74 -29.76 -4.78
CA GLN A 131 32.17 -30.40 -3.54
C GLN A 131 33.15 -31.56 -3.80
N SER A 132 32.82 -32.44 -4.76
CA SER A 132 33.66 -33.57 -5.13
C SER A 132 35.03 -33.12 -5.65
N TYR A 133 35.06 -32.10 -6.50
CA TYR A 133 36.28 -31.50 -7.02
C TYR A 133 37.13 -30.88 -5.91
N GLN A 134 36.55 -30.01 -5.06
CA GLN A 134 37.30 -29.32 -4.00
C GLN A 134 37.88 -30.26 -2.95
N ARG A 135 37.24 -31.41 -2.67
CA ARG A 135 37.80 -32.43 -1.77
C ARG A 135 39.11 -33.05 -2.27
N GLN A 136 39.36 -32.96 -3.58
CA GLN A 136 40.56 -33.51 -4.22
C GLN A 136 41.64 -32.44 -4.46
N GLN A 137 41.37 -31.18 -4.15
CA GLN A 137 42.28 -30.06 -4.36
C GLN A 137 42.78 -29.48 -3.03
N SER A 138 43.98 -28.91 -3.03
CA SER A 138 44.52 -28.19 -1.86
C SER A 138 43.93 -26.79 -1.72
N GLU A 139 43.50 -26.17 -2.82
CA GLU A 139 42.98 -24.81 -2.86
C GLU A 139 41.49 -24.81 -3.24
N PRO A 140 40.65 -23.98 -2.59
CA PRO A 140 39.24 -23.84 -2.97
C PRO A 140 39.10 -23.33 -4.40
N LEU A 141 38.04 -23.78 -5.08
CA LEU A 141 37.71 -23.32 -6.42
C LEU A 141 37.56 -21.79 -6.43
N ARG A 142 38.12 -21.13 -7.45
CA ARG A 142 38.02 -19.68 -7.61
C ARG A 142 36.71 -19.31 -8.30
N ASN A 143 36.19 -18.11 -8.03
CA ASN A 143 35.05 -17.55 -8.74
C ASN A 143 33.82 -18.48 -8.76
N LEU A 144 33.51 -19.13 -7.63
CA LEU A 144 32.32 -19.97 -7.55
C LEU A 144 31.05 -19.10 -7.57
N ALA A 145 30.32 -19.12 -8.68
CA ALA A 145 29.15 -18.27 -8.89
C ALA A 145 27.97 -19.03 -9.50
N VAL A 146 26.78 -18.83 -8.95
CA VAL A 146 25.51 -19.30 -9.50
C VAL A 146 24.64 -18.09 -9.83
N VAL A 147 24.16 -18.01 -11.07
CA VAL A 147 23.21 -16.98 -11.50
C VAL A 147 21.97 -17.69 -12.02
N ILE A 148 20.83 -17.46 -11.36
CA ILE A 148 19.54 -18.06 -11.69
C ILE A 148 18.70 -17.04 -12.46
N THR A 149 18.04 -17.45 -13.53
CA THR A 149 17.12 -16.56 -14.27
C THR A 149 15.73 -16.62 -13.66
N GLY A 150 15.38 -15.56 -12.94
CA GLY A 150 14.05 -15.25 -12.42
C GLY A 150 13.15 -14.61 -13.48
N SER A 151 12.22 -13.76 -13.04
CA SER A 151 11.35 -12.94 -13.89
C SER A 151 10.62 -11.88 -13.04
N GLU A 152 10.29 -10.72 -13.61
CA GLU A 152 9.38 -9.77 -12.97
C GLU A 152 7.97 -10.36 -12.74
N CYS A 153 7.55 -11.37 -13.53
CA CYS A 153 6.34 -12.16 -13.23
C CYS A 153 6.40 -12.80 -11.85
N GLY A 154 7.59 -13.18 -11.36
CA GLY A 154 7.78 -13.73 -10.01
C GLY A 154 7.73 -12.68 -8.89
N LYS A 155 7.74 -11.39 -9.22
CA LYS A 155 7.66 -10.28 -8.26
C LYS A 155 6.28 -9.68 -8.19
N PHE A 156 5.66 -9.44 -9.35
CA PHE A 156 4.36 -8.78 -9.41
C PHE A 156 3.22 -9.76 -9.73
N GLY A 157 3.49 -10.91 -10.34
CA GLY A 157 2.49 -11.80 -10.96
C GLY A 157 2.29 -11.51 -12.46
N GLN A 158 1.52 -12.36 -13.15
CA GLN A 158 1.03 -12.11 -14.51
C GLN A 158 -0.30 -12.86 -14.69
N ALA A 159 -1.34 -12.17 -15.12
CA ALA A 159 -2.62 -12.82 -15.46
C ALA A 159 -2.39 -13.81 -16.61
N GLY A 160 -2.99 -15.00 -16.54
CA GLY A 160 -2.79 -16.03 -17.56
C GLY A 160 -1.67 -17.03 -17.29
N HIS A 161 -0.72 -16.71 -16.39
CA HIS A 161 0.56 -17.43 -16.26
C HIS A 161 0.95 -17.70 -14.80
N ALA A 162 -0.01 -18.17 -13.99
CA ALA A 162 0.19 -18.41 -12.56
C ALA A 162 1.25 -19.48 -12.28
N GLU A 163 1.34 -20.52 -13.11
CA GLU A 163 2.34 -21.60 -13.04
C GLU A 163 3.76 -21.07 -13.24
N TYR A 164 3.95 -20.12 -14.15
CA TYR A 164 5.25 -19.51 -14.40
C TYR A 164 5.63 -18.51 -13.32
N ALA A 165 4.72 -17.59 -12.98
CA ALA A 165 4.95 -16.55 -11.97
C ALA A 165 5.31 -17.15 -10.60
N SER A 166 4.52 -18.13 -10.14
CA SER A 166 4.77 -18.82 -8.87
C SER A 166 6.09 -19.60 -8.89
N GLY A 167 6.40 -20.28 -9.99
CA GLY A 167 7.68 -20.97 -10.17
C GLY A 167 8.89 -20.03 -10.13
N LYS A 168 8.84 -18.89 -10.83
CA LYS A 168 9.93 -17.88 -10.82
C LYS A 168 10.10 -17.23 -9.45
N ALA A 169 9.01 -16.95 -8.73
CA ALA A 169 9.05 -16.49 -7.35
C ALA A 169 9.75 -17.52 -6.43
N ALA A 170 9.42 -18.80 -6.56
CA ALA A 170 10.04 -19.89 -5.80
C ALA A 170 11.56 -19.96 -6.02
N LEU A 171 12.03 -19.71 -7.25
CA LEU A 171 13.45 -19.67 -7.56
C LEU A 171 14.15 -18.43 -6.97
N GLN A 172 13.65 -17.23 -7.29
CA GLN A 172 14.37 -15.98 -7.00
C GLN A 172 14.25 -15.52 -5.54
N TYR A 173 13.15 -15.86 -4.85
CA TYR A 173 12.92 -15.51 -3.46
C TYR A 173 12.98 -16.69 -2.49
N GLY A 174 12.88 -17.93 -2.99
CA GLY A 174 13.08 -19.15 -2.21
C GLY A 174 14.48 -19.73 -2.38
N LEU A 175 14.73 -20.39 -3.52
CA LEU A 175 15.95 -21.16 -3.78
C LEU A 175 17.22 -20.34 -3.62
N VAL A 176 17.28 -19.13 -4.21
CA VAL A 176 18.44 -18.23 -4.10
C VAL A 176 18.75 -17.87 -2.64
N ARG A 177 17.72 -17.59 -1.82
CA ARG A 177 17.90 -17.20 -0.41
C ARG A 177 18.47 -18.34 0.43
N THR A 178 18.04 -19.57 0.18
CA THR A 178 18.55 -20.77 0.85
C THR A 178 19.97 -21.11 0.38
N VAL A 179 20.18 -21.22 -0.93
CA VAL A 179 21.47 -21.62 -1.51
C VAL A 179 22.59 -20.63 -1.13
N LYS A 180 22.28 -19.34 -0.96
CA LYS A 180 23.26 -18.34 -0.47
C LYS A 180 23.91 -18.75 0.84
N ASN A 181 23.12 -19.30 1.77
CA ASN A 181 23.61 -19.67 3.08
C ASN A 181 24.45 -20.97 3.01
N GLU A 182 24.15 -21.84 2.06
CA GLU A 182 24.83 -23.13 1.90
C GLU A 182 26.11 -23.03 1.08
N ILE A 183 26.09 -22.29 -0.03
CA ILE A 183 27.22 -22.14 -0.94
C ILE A 183 28.43 -21.50 -0.26
N GLY A 184 28.22 -20.56 0.67
CA GLY A 184 29.28 -19.94 1.47
C GLY A 184 29.98 -20.91 2.42
N ARG A 185 29.28 -21.97 2.88
CA ARG A 185 29.86 -23.04 3.69
C ARG A 185 30.65 -24.04 2.84
N LEU A 186 30.25 -24.23 1.59
CA LEU A 186 30.97 -25.06 0.63
C LEU A 186 32.26 -24.36 0.14
N ASN A 187 32.21 -23.05 -0.05
CA ASN A 187 33.33 -22.22 -0.48
C ASN A 187 33.10 -20.79 0.04
N ALA A 188 34.04 -20.24 0.80
CA ALA A 188 33.92 -18.92 1.40
C ALA A 188 33.75 -17.77 0.39
N ARG A 189 34.07 -17.99 -0.89
CA ARG A 189 33.90 -17.05 -2.01
C ARG A 189 32.68 -17.38 -2.88
N GLY A 190 31.91 -18.40 -2.50
CA GLY A 190 30.72 -18.87 -3.20
C GLY A 190 29.59 -17.84 -3.16
N ARG A 191 29.00 -17.57 -4.32
CA ARG A 191 27.91 -16.59 -4.47
C ARG A 191 26.78 -17.16 -5.30
N VAL A 192 25.55 -16.81 -4.94
CA VAL A 192 24.37 -17.10 -5.76
C VAL A 192 23.50 -15.86 -5.86
N ASN A 193 23.03 -15.53 -7.04
CA ASN A 193 22.11 -14.41 -7.28
C ASN A 193 21.08 -14.81 -8.33
N ALA A 194 20.02 -14.01 -8.47
CA ALA A 194 19.10 -14.06 -9.58
C ALA A 194 19.17 -12.78 -10.42
N VAL A 195 18.89 -12.93 -11.72
CA VAL A 195 18.47 -11.83 -12.60
C VAL A 195 16.98 -12.01 -12.88
N ALA A 196 16.18 -10.95 -12.77
CA ALA A 196 14.75 -10.97 -13.06
C ALA A 196 14.47 -10.09 -14.28
N PRO A 197 14.39 -10.68 -15.48
CA PRO A 197 14.04 -9.91 -16.67
C PRO A 197 12.56 -9.48 -16.66
N GLY A 198 12.29 -8.31 -17.23
CA GLY A 198 10.96 -7.94 -17.72
C GLY A 198 10.67 -8.62 -19.06
N TRP A 199 9.95 -7.93 -19.95
CA TRP A 199 9.81 -8.39 -21.33
C TRP A 199 11.14 -8.31 -22.08
N VAL A 200 11.54 -9.43 -22.70
CA VAL A 200 12.80 -9.55 -23.45
C VAL A 200 12.51 -10.03 -24.86
N ASP A 201 12.94 -9.25 -25.85
CA ASP A 201 12.74 -9.54 -27.27
C ASP A 201 13.44 -10.87 -27.66
N THR A 202 12.65 -11.94 -27.69
CA THR A 202 13.11 -13.31 -27.96
C THR A 202 12.05 -14.06 -28.73
N ALA A 203 12.46 -15.13 -29.41
CA ALA A 203 11.54 -16.05 -30.08
C ALA A 203 10.46 -16.67 -29.15
N LEU A 204 10.66 -16.64 -27.83
CA LEU A 204 9.65 -17.10 -26.86
C LEU A 204 8.38 -16.24 -26.89
N ILE A 205 8.52 -14.93 -27.14
CA ILE A 205 7.40 -13.98 -27.24
C ILE A 205 6.61 -14.16 -28.55
N GLY A 206 7.24 -14.71 -29.60
CA GLY A 206 6.59 -14.88 -30.91
C GLY A 206 6.04 -13.58 -31.49
N ASP A 207 4.83 -13.64 -32.06
CA ASP A 207 4.15 -12.48 -32.65
C ASP A 207 3.33 -11.67 -31.61
N ARG A 208 3.38 -12.02 -30.32
CA ARG A 208 2.56 -11.42 -29.24
C ARG A 208 2.75 -9.91 -29.09
N LEU A 209 3.89 -9.39 -29.52
CA LEU A 209 4.20 -7.95 -29.48
C LEU A 209 4.33 -7.34 -30.88
N ALA A 210 3.82 -8.01 -31.92
CA ALA A 210 3.86 -7.48 -33.28
C ALA A 210 2.93 -6.27 -33.47
N ASP A 211 1.82 -6.20 -32.74
CA ASP A 211 0.96 -5.01 -32.68
C ASP A 211 1.62 -3.93 -31.79
N PRO A 212 1.88 -2.72 -32.31
CA PRO A 212 2.38 -1.60 -31.50
C PRO A 212 1.54 -1.27 -30.27
N ARG A 213 0.22 -1.53 -30.31
CA ARG A 213 -0.67 -1.33 -29.15
C ARG A 213 -0.42 -2.37 -28.06
N GLU A 214 -0.24 -3.64 -28.43
CA GLU A 214 0.10 -4.70 -27.49
C GLU A 214 1.52 -4.52 -26.96
N MET A 215 2.47 -4.14 -27.82
CA MET A 215 3.82 -3.75 -27.40
C MET A 215 3.78 -2.62 -26.37
N TRP A 216 2.97 -1.60 -26.59
CA TRP A 216 2.82 -0.53 -25.62
C TRP A 216 2.18 -1.03 -24.32
N ALA A 217 1.05 -1.72 -24.40
CA ALA A 217 0.28 -2.13 -23.22
C ALA A 217 1.02 -3.13 -22.34
N GLU A 218 1.67 -4.14 -22.93
CA GLU A 218 2.34 -5.19 -22.19
C GLU A 218 3.75 -4.77 -21.76
N THR A 219 4.46 -3.95 -22.55
CA THR A 219 5.89 -3.71 -22.34
C THR A 219 6.27 -2.26 -22.07
N GLN A 220 5.88 -1.30 -22.92
CA GLN A 220 6.44 0.06 -22.84
C GLN A 220 5.71 0.94 -21.83
N GLY A 221 4.42 0.71 -21.62
CA GLY A 221 3.54 1.53 -20.79
C GLY A 221 3.89 1.50 -19.30
N THR A 222 4.56 0.44 -18.85
CA THR A 222 4.96 0.27 -17.43
C THR A 222 6.47 0.28 -17.20
N VAL A 223 7.27 0.50 -18.25
CA VAL A 223 8.74 0.46 -18.21
C VAL A 223 9.31 1.87 -18.35
N ALA A 224 10.06 2.33 -17.34
CA ALA A 224 10.62 3.69 -17.30
C ALA A 224 11.53 4.03 -18.49
N LEU A 225 12.29 3.04 -19.01
CA LEU A 225 13.14 3.20 -20.20
C LEU A 225 12.37 3.21 -21.53
N ARG A 226 11.04 2.99 -21.51
CA ARG A 226 10.15 3.05 -22.68
C ARG A 226 10.56 2.13 -23.84
N LYS A 227 11.22 1.02 -23.53
CA LYS A 227 11.67 0.02 -24.50
C LYS A 227 11.69 -1.37 -23.89
N ILE A 228 11.52 -2.38 -24.75
CA ILE A 228 11.72 -3.78 -24.39
C ILE A 228 13.22 -4.06 -24.14
N ALA A 229 13.51 -4.98 -23.22
CA ALA A 229 14.88 -5.42 -22.99
C ALA A 229 15.35 -6.31 -24.16
N GLN A 230 16.64 -6.27 -24.45
CA GLN A 230 17.28 -7.18 -25.39
C GLN A 230 17.93 -8.35 -24.63
N PRO A 231 18.10 -9.54 -25.24
CA PRO A 231 18.76 -10.67 -24.61
C PRO A 231 20.15 -10.33 -24.04
N GLU A 232 20.87 -9.42 -24.70
CA GLU A 232 22.17 -8.91 -24.28
C GLU A 232 22.13 -8.12 -22.96
N ASP A 233 21.02 -7.44 -22.66
CA ASP A 233 20.86 -6.69 -21.40
C ASP A 233 20.86 -7.67 -20.19
N VAL A 234 20.19 -8.81 -20.34
CA VAL A 234 20.19 -9.89 -19.35
C VAL A 234 21.56 -10.57 -19.31
N ALA A 235 22.13 -10.91 -20.47
CA ALA A 235 23.40 -11.61 -20.56
C ALA A 235 24.56 -10.86 -19.89
N ARG A 236 24.65 -9.53 -20.09
CA ARG A 236 25.66 -8.69 -19.45
C ARG A 236 25.51 -8.64 -17.93
N THR A 237 24.27 -8.63 -17.43
CA THR A 237 24.00 -8.68 -15.98
C THR A 237 24.37 -10.04 -15.40
N VAL A 238 24.12 -11.13 -16.13
CA VAL A 238 24.59 -12.47 -15.76
C VAL A 238 26.11 -12.53 -15.69
N ALA A 239 26.82 -11.98 -16.69
CA ALA A 239 28.28 -11.92 -16.69
C ALA A 239 28.84 -11.07 -15.53
N PHE A 240 28.19 -9.94 -15.21
CA PHE A 240 28.51 -9.12 -14.04
C PHE A 240 28.39 -9.93 -12.73
N LEU A 241 27.27 -10.64 -12.53
CA LEU A 241 27.04 -11.44 -11.31
C LEU A 241 27.92 -12.69 -11.25
N ALA A 242 28.32 -13.24 -12.39
CA ALA A 242 29.26 -14.35 -12.46
C ALA A 242 30.67 -13.96 -12.00
N SER A 243 31.06 -12.70 -12.14
CA SER A 243 32.41 -12.21 -11.83
C SER A 243 32.66 -11.93 -10.36
N GLU A 244 33.59 -12.64 -9.74
CA GLU A 244 34.07 -12.36 -8.38
C GLU A 244 34.73 -10.97 -8.29
N ARG A 245 35.38 -10.52 -9.38
CA ARG A 245 36.07 -9.23 -9.41
C ARG A 245 35.14 -8.04 -9.24
N VAL A 246 33.96 -8.06 -9.87
CA VAL A 246 33.03 -6.90 -9.85
C VAL A 246 31.79 -7.11 -8.98
N SER A 247 31.45 -8.35 -8.63
CA SER A 247 30.30 -8.68 -7.78
C SER A 247 30.66 -9.62 -6.62
N GLY A 248 31.93 -9.64 -6.20
CA GLY A 248 32.45 -10.51 -5.13
C GLY A 248 31.78 -10.35 -3.76
N HIS A 249 31.03 -9.26 -3.54
CA HIS A 249 30.27 -9.02 -2.31
C HIS A 249 28.74 -9.00 -2.53
N ILE A 250 28.26 -9.51 -3.66
CA ILE A 250 26.83 -9.59 -4.00
C ILE A 250 26.41 -11.05 -3.96
N SER A 251 25.53 -11.41 -3.01
CA SER A 251 24.96 -12.76 -2.89
C SER A 251 23.56 -12.69 -2.28
N GLY A 252 22.68 -13.56 -2.75
CA GLY A 252 21.27 -13.67 -2.38
C GLY A 252 20.41 -12.52 -2.90
N GLN A 253 20.85 -11.81 -3.93
CA GLN A 253 20.10 -10.72 -4.54
C GLN A 253 19.32 -11.20 -5.76
N CYS A 254 18.19 -10.56 -6.01
CA CYS A 254 17.44 -10.67 -7.27
C CYS A 254 17.52 -9.29 -7.94
N VAL A 255 18.26 -9.20 -9.05
CA VAL A 255 18.50 -7.96 -9.78
C VAL A 255 17.51 -7.85 -10.93
N SER A 256 16.63 -6.86 -10.88
CA SER A 256 15.69 -6.56 -11.98
C SER A 256 16.45 -6.07 -13.22
N VAL A 257 16.16 -6.67 -14.37
CA VAL A 257 16.66 -6.30 -15.70
C VAL A 257 15.44 -6.07 -16.60
N ASP A 258 14.68 -5.03 -16.25
CA ASP A 258 13.32 -4.80 -16.75
C ASP A 258 13.10 -3.37 -17.28
N GLY A 259 14.16 -2.55 -17.29
CA GLY A 259 14.08 -1.15 -17.71
C GLY A 259 13.34 -0.23 -16.74
N GLY A 260 13.22 -0.61 -15.46
CA GLY A 260 12.49 0.14 -14.44
C GLY A 260 10.99 -0.10 -14.55
N MET A 261 10.59 -1.38 -14.62
CA MET A 261 9.20 -1.78 -14.68
C MET A 261 8.52 -1.54 -13.32
N GLU A 262 7.42 -0.79 -13.29
CA GLU A 262 6.69 -0.43 -12.05
C GLU A 262 5.39 -1.24 -11.85
N GLY A 263 5.10 -2.20 -12.72
CA GLY A 263 3.91 -3.05 -12.67
C GLY A 263 3.48 -3.53 -14.05
N ARG A 264 2.19 -3.84 -14.21
CA ARG A 264 1.58 -4.27 -15.47
C ARG A 264 0.21 -3.61 -15.66
N VAL A 265 -0.22 -3.46 -16.90
CA VAL A 265 -1.60 -3.05 -17.20
C VAL A 265 -2.53 -4.21 -16.81
N VAL A 266 -3.48 -3.94 -15.91
CA VAL A 266 -4.41 -4.97 -15.38
C VAL A 266 -5.70 -5.04 -16.20
N TRP A 267 -6.16 -3.90 -16.73
CA TRP A 267 -7.37 -3.80 -17.54
C TRP A 267 -7.04 -3.11 -18.86
N ARG A 268 -7.38 -3.73 -20.00
CA ARG A 268 -7.28 -3.10 -21.31
C ARG A 268 -8.43 -2.10 -21.51
N GLU A 269 -8.19 -1.08 -22.33
CA GLU A 269 -9.20 -0.06 -22.65
C GLU A 269 -10.52 -0.68 -23.14
N GLU A 270 -10.42 -1.72 -23.97
CA GLU A 270 -11.55 -2.46 -24.54
C GLU A 270 -12.37 -3.23 -23.49
N GLU A 271 -11.72 -3.74 -22.44
CA GLU A 271 -12.39 -4.46 -21.33
C GLU A 271 -13.19 -3.51 -20.45
N ILE A 272 -12.70 -2.28 -20.28
CA ILE A 272 -13.41 -1.22 -19.55
C ILE A 272 -14.59 -0.68 -20.37
N ILE A 273 -14.39 -0.48 -21.68
CA ILE A 273 -15.44 0.06 -22.57
C ILE A 273 -16.55 -0.96 -22.83
N SER A 274 -16.21 -2.24 -23.02
CA SER A 274 -17.21 -3.29 -23.33
C SER A 274 -18.19 -3.54 -22.18
N GLN A 275 -17.75 -3.38 -20.92
CA GLN A 275 -18.63 -3.46 -19.74
C GLN A 275 -19.66 -2.32 -19.68
N GLN A 276 -19.40 -1.18 -20.33
CA GLN A 276 -20.36 -0.08 -20.43
C GLN A 276 -21.42 -0.29 -21.52
N THR A 277 -21.20 -1.21 -22.47
CA THR A 277 -22.09 -1.42 -23.63
C THR A 277 -23.19 -2.48 -23.45
N SER A 278 -23.23 -3.24 -22.35
CA SER A 278 -24.19 -4.35 -22.17
C SER A 278 -25.54 -3.96 -21.53
N SER A 279 -25.76 -2.69 -21.16
CA SER A 279 -26.93 -2.30 -20.34
C SER A 279 -27.85 -1.20 -20.89
N LEU A 280 -27.70 -0.71 -22.13
CA LEU A 280 -28.52 0.42 -22.59
C LEU A 280 -29.24 0.16 -23.93
N SER A 281 -30.53 -0.18 -23.79
CA SER A 281 -31.57 -0.10 -24.82
C SER A 281 -31.65 1.31 -25.42
N THR A 282 -31.88 1.36 -26.72
CA THR A 282 -31.79 2.51 -27.62
C THR A 282 -32.82 3.62 -27.38
N VAL A 283 -32.35 4.86 -27.21
CA VAL A 283 -33.10 6.10 -27.44
C VAL A 283 -32.27 6.98 -28.40
N PRO A 284 -32.86 7.61 -29.43
CA PRO A 284 -32.10 8.22 -30.54
C PRO A 284 -31.32 9.46 -30.10
N PRO A 285 -30.26 9.84 -30.84
CA PRO A 285 -29.27 10.77 -30.34
C PRO A 285 -29.79 12.21 -30.39
N PRO A 286 -29.60 13.02 -29.33
CA PRO A 286 -29.55 14.46 -29.53
C PRO A 286 -28.21 14.79 -30.19
N SER A 287 -28.26 15.72 -31.13
CA SER A 287 -27.12 16.26 -31.88
C SER A 287 -25.95 16.62 -30.96
N ARG A 288 -24.75 16.08 -31.26
CA ARG A 288 -23.49 16.47 -30.59
C ARG A 288 -23.15 17.92 -30.93
N THR A 289 -23.42 18.81 -29.98
CA THR A 289 -22.55 19.94 -29.72
C THR A 289 -21.30 19.38 -29.01
N THR A 290 -20.12 19.81 -29.44
CA THR A 290 -18.81 19.49 -28.85
C THR A 290 -18.82 19.54 -27.32
N LEU A 291 -18.45 18.46 -26.63
CA LEU A 291 -18.14 18.50 -25.19
C LEU A 291 -16.64 18.32 -24.99
N SER A 292 -15.98 19.48 -24.96
CA SER A 292 -14.86 19.75 -24.08
C SER A 292 -15.38 19.84 -22.63
N THR A 293 -14.47 19.64 -21.68
CA THR A 293 -14.56 19.85 -20.21
C THR A 293 -15.05 18.68 -19.35
N ALA A 294 -14.25 18.36 -18.32
CA ALA A 294 -14.73 17.69 -17.10
C ALA A 294 -16.04 18.34 -16.66
N PRO A 295 -17.03 17.59 -16.15
CA PRO A 295 -18.29 18.19 -15.73
C PRO A 295 -17.96 19.29 -14.73
N THR A 296 -18.29 20.53 -15.08
CA THR A 296 -18.22 21.64 -14.14
C THR A 296 -19.08 21.25 -12.95
N LEU A 297 -18.49 21.13 -11.76
CA LEU A 297 -19.22 20.86 -10.53
C LEU A 297 -20.30 21.95 -10.42
N LYS A 298 -21.57 21.54 -10.50
CA LYS A 298 -22.69 22.49 -10.45
C LYS A 298 -22.92 22.90 -9.01
N THR A 299 -23.27 24.17 -8.81
CA THR A 299 -23.72 24.68 -7.52
C THR A 299 -24.86 23.81 -6.97
N PRO A 300 -24.75 23.26 -5.75
CA PRO A 300 -25.77 22.40 -5.18
C PRO A 300 -27.14 23.08 -5.06
N LYS A 301 -28.21 22.39 -5.46
CA LYS A 301 -29.60 22.87 -5.31
C LYS A 301 -30.03 22.97 -3.85
N GLN A 302 -29.57 22.06 -2.99
CA GLN A 302 -29.94 22.00 -1.57
C GLN A 302 -29.18 23.01 -0.68
N GLY A 303 -28.41 23.94 -1.27
CA GLY A 303 -27.57 24.88 -0.56
C GLY A 303 -26.12 24.41 -0.41
N LYS A 304 -25.26 25.30 0.08
CA LYS A 304 -23.82 25.03 0.15
C LYS A 304 -23.49 23.89 1.10
N ILE A 305 -22.55 23.04 0.71
CA ILE A 305 -22.00 22.03 1.63
C ILE A 305 -21.15 22.74 2.68
N LYS A 306 -21.40 22.43 3.95
CA LYS A 306 -20.64 22.96 5.09
C LYS A 306 -19.36 22.16 5.26
N VAL A 307 -18.21 22.75 4.98
CA VAL A 307 -16.89 22.13 5.26
C VAL A 307 -16.56 22.38 6.72
N LEU A 308 -16.58 21.31 7.51
CA LEU A 308 -16.31 21.33 8.95
C LEU A 308 -14.90 20.79 9.19
N LEU A 309 -13.93 21.70 9.17
CA LEU A 309 -12.55 21.39 9.50
C LEU A 309 -12.38 21.39 11.01
N SER A 310 -11.96 20.27 11.58
CA SER A 310 -11.60 20.18 12.99
C SER A 310 -10.15 19.75 13.22
N VAL A 311 -9.64 20.09 14.40
CA VAL A 311 -8.30 19.70 14.83
C VAL A 311 -8.32 19.17 16.24
N ASP A 312 -7.82 17.95 16.42
CA ASP A 312 -7.74 17.29 17.72
C ASP A 312 -6.31 17.44 18.25
N PHE A 313 -6.14 18.20 19.34
CA PHE A 313 -4.82 18.56 19.89
C PHE A 313 -4.32 17.52 20.89
N ASP A 314 -4.16 16.28 20.42
CA ASP A 314 -3.85 15.11 21.26
C ASP A 314 -2.52 15.25 21.98
N ALA A 315 -1.47 15.60 21.25
CA ALA A 315 -0.12 15.80 21.77
C ALA A 315 0.32 14.67 22.72
N VAL A 316 0.82 15.01 23.91
CA VAL A 316 1.29 14.02 24.89
C VAL A 316 0.12 13.20 25.46
N SER A 317 -1.08 13.78 25.59
CA SER A 317 -2.24 13.05 26.12
C SER A 317 -2.61 11.85 25.26
N GLY A 318 -2.51 11.94 23.93
CA GLY A 318 -2.76 10.80 23.05
C GLY A 318 -1.94 9.55 23.41
N TRP A 319 -0.69 9.73 23.86
CA TRP A 319 0.21 8.66 24.31
C TRP A 319 -0.02 8.21 25.77
N LEU A 320 -0.75 9.00 26.56
CA LEU A 320 -1.09 8.70 27.95
C LEU A 320 -2.41 7.95 28.09
N GLY A 321 -3.36 8.19 27.19
CA GLY A 321 -4.68 7.56 27.18
C GLY A 321 -4.79 6.43 26.16
N THR A 322 -5.43 6.68 25.02
CA THR A 322 -5.70 5.65 24.01
C THR A 322 -4.44 5.03 23.38
N GLY A 323 -3.34 5.77 23.29
CA GLY A 323 -2.03 5.28 22.85
C GLY A 323 -1.13 4.74 23.97
N GLN A 324 -1.67 4.53 25.17
CA GLN A 324 -0.90 4.04 26.32
C GLN A 324 -0.39 2.61 26.06
N HIS A 325 0.92 2.43 26.23
CA HIS A 325 1.54 1.11 26.21
C HIS A 325 2.68 1.02 27.24
N PRO A 326 2.89 -0.13 27.92
CA PRO A 326 3.94 -0.27 28.93
C PRO A 326 5.37 -0.01 28.42
N SER A 327 5.59 -0.17 27.11
CA SER A 327 6.88 0.07 26.45
C SER A 327 7.03 1.46 25.83
N ASN A 328 6.04 2.35 25.99
CA ASN A 328 6.16 3.73 25.54
C ASN A 328 7.42 4.37 26.16
N ASN A 329 8.22 5.00 25.32
CA ASN A 329 9.51 5.56 25.69
C ASN A 329 9.59 7.05 25.33
N MET A 330 10.74 7.67 25.61
CA MET A 330 10.94 9.10 25.36
C MET A 330 10.71 9.51 23.89
N SER A 331 10.98 8.61 22.93
CA SER A 331 10.74 8.87 21.51
C SER A 331 9.25 9.04 21.22
N ASP A 332 8.41 8.22 21.81
CA ASP A 332 6.95 8.23 21.60
C ASP A 332 6.36 9.54 22.15
N TYR A 333 6.68 9.88 23.40
CA TYR A 333 6.25 11.15 23.99
C TYR A 333 6.82 12.37 23.24
N SER A 334 8.00 12.25 22.60
CA SER A 334 8.57 13.33 21.80
C SER A 334 7.70 13.71 20.60
N ALA A 335 6.92 12.77 20.04
CA ALA A 335 5.95 13.06 18.99
C ALA A 335 4.82 13.98 19.51
N GLY A 336 4.34 13.72 20.73
CA GLY A 336 3.38 14.62 21.39
C GLY A 336 3.95 16.04 21.64
N PHE A 337 5.25 16.14 21.99
CA PHE A 337 5.90 17.45 22.06
C PHE A 337 6.04 18.13 20.69
N PHE A 338 6.27 17.37 19.61
CA PHE A 338 6.28 17.88 18.25
C PHE A 338 4.92 18.51 17.88
N SER A 339 3.82 17.82 18.19
CA SER A 339 2.47 18.33 17.99
C SER A 339 2.29 19.74 18.58
N ALA A 340 2.62 19.90 19.86
CA ALA A 340 2.51 21.20 20.54
C ALA A 340 3.50 22.25 20.01
N ARG A 341 4.79 21.90 19.87
CA ARG A 341 5.86 22.88 19.59
C ARG A 341 5.95 23.26 18.11
N VAL A 342 5.57 22.36 17.22
CA VAL A 342 5.77 22.50 15.78
C VAL A 342 4.45 22.36 15.01
N GLY A 343 3.65 21.35 15.33
CA GLY A 343 2.38 21.08 14.66
C GLY A 343 1.39 22.23 14.78
N VAL A 344 1.04 22.63 16.02
CA VAL A 344 0.08 23.71 16.27
C VAL A 344 0.51 25.02 15.59
N PRO A 345 1.73 25.55 15.77
CA PRO A 345 2.15 26.77 15.07
C PRO A 345 2.15 26.68 13.54
N ARG A 346 2.35 25.49 12.97
CA ARG A 346 2.28 25.30 11.52
C ARG A 346 0.84 25.34 11.02
N LEU A 347 -0.07 24.62 11.68
CA LEU A 347 -1.49 24.61 11.32
C LEU A 347 -2.13 25.99 11.49
N LEU A 348 -1.88 26.69 12.60
CA LEU A 348 -2.40 28.05 12.80
C LEU A 348 -1.93 29.02 11.70
N ARG A 349 -0.66 28.95 11.29
CA ARG A 349 -0.14 29.76 10.17
C ARG A 349 -0.78 29.38 8.83
N LEU A 350 -0.96 28.09 8.58
CA LEU A 350 -1.62 27.60 7.37
C LEU A 350 -3.06 28.10 7.29
N PHE A 351 -3.86 27.91 8.34
CA PHE A 351 -5.25 28.34 8.39
C PHE A 351 -5.40 29.85 8.28
N SER A 352 -4.48 30.61 8.91
CA SER A 352 -4.46 32.07 8.80
C SER A 352 -4.19 32.50 7.35
N ARG A 353 -3.20 31.89 6.70
CA ARG A 353 -2.85 32.17 5.30
C ARG A 353 -3.98 31.81 4.32
N LEU A 354 -4.71 30.73 4.58
CA LEU A 354 -5.86 30.31 3.77
C LEU A 354 -7.16 31.02 4.15
N GLY A 355 -7.15 31.85 5.20
CA GLY A 355 -8.30 32.64 5.66
C GLY A 355 -9.42 31.79 6.27
N VAL A 356 -9.09 30.65 6.89
CA VAL A 356 -10.07 29.72 7.47
C VAL A 356 -10.01 29.64 9.00
N SER A 357 -9.05 30.29 9.67
CA SER A 357 -8.82 30.17 11.14
C SER A 357 -10.08 30.23 12.00
N LYS A 358 -10.97 31.21 11.78
CA LYS A 358 -12.21 31.40 12.55
C LYS A 358 -13.32 30.39 12.26
N HIS A 359 -13.11 29.53 11.26
CA HIS A 359 -14.05 28.50 10.82
C HIS A 359 -13.57 27.09 11.19
N VAL A 360 -12.51 26.98 11.99
CA VAL A 360 -11.98 25.69 12.46
C VAL A 360 -12.49 25.44 13.89
N THR A 361 -12.84 24.20 14.18
CA THR A 361 -13.13 23.72 15.53
C THR A 361 -11.95 22.94 16.07
N TRP A 362 -11.39 23.33 17.22
CA TRP A 362 -10.32 22.59 17.87
C TRP A 362 -10.85 21.84 19.08
N PHE A 363 -10.67 20.51 19.13
CA PHE A 363 -10.96 19.69 20.30
C PHE A 363 -9.68 19.52 21.12
N LEU A 364 -9.71 19.96 22.38
CA LEU A 364 -8.53 20.00 23.22
C LEU A 364 -8.69 19.08 24.43
N PRO A 365 -7.78 18.12 24.63
CA PRO A 365 -7.68 17.42 25.88
C PRO A 365 -7.29 18.39 27.01
N GLY A 366 -7.88 18.21 28.20
CA GLY A 366 -7.56 19.02 29.38
C GLY A 366 -6.06 19.02 29.71
N HIS A 367 -5.41 17.86 29.59
CA HIS A 367 -3.97 17.73 29.78
C HIS A 367 -3.17 18.56 28.76
N SER A 368 -3.56 18.57 27.48
CA SER A 368 -2.91 19.40 26.45
C SER A 368 -3.06 20.89 26.73
N ILE A 369 -4.22 21.35 27.23
CA ILE A 369 -4.45 22.74 27.64
C ILE A 369 -3.46 23.13 28.75
N GLU A 370 -3.38 22.31 29.81
CA GLU A 370 -2.58 22.64 30.99
C GLU A 370 -1.06 22.43 30.76
N SER A 371 -0.69 21.49 29.90
CA SER A 371 0.71 21.21 29.55
C SER A 371 1.30 22.21 28.56
N PHE A 372 0.47 22.75 27.66
CA PHE A 372 0.89 23.67 26.61
C PHE A 372 0.03 24.94 26.57
N PRO A 373 -0.04 25.72 27.67
CA PRO A 373 -1.00 26.81 27.82
C PRO A 373 -0.79 27.95 26.81
N ASP A 374 0.45 28.19 26.37
CA ASP A 374 0.72 29.15 25.30
C ASP A 374 0.13 28.72 23.95
N ARG A 375 0.13 27.41 23.67
CA ARG A 375 -0.45 26.88 22.43
C ARG A 375 -1.96 26.93 22.48
N ALA A 376 -2.55 26.53 23.61
CA ALA A 376 -4.00 26.65 23.84
C ALA A 376 -4.48 28.11 23.68
N ARG A 377 -3.77 29.08 24.29
CA ARG A 377 -4.06 30.52 24.10
C ARG A 377 -3.93 30.98 22.65
N ALA A 378 -2.90 30.50 21.93
CA ALA A 378 -2.72 30.84 20.52
C ALA A 378 -3.87 30.29 19.64
N ILE A 379 -4.38 29.09 19.94
CA ILE A 379 -5.55 28.52 19.27
C ILE A 379 -6.78 29.41 19.53
N VAL A 380 -7.05 29.77 20.78
CA VAL A 380 -8.16 30.70 21.12
C VAL A 380 -8.01 32.05 20.41
N ALA A 381 -6.80 32.61 20.41
CA ALA A 381 -6.51 33.88 19.76
C ALA A 381 -6.69 33.85 18.22
N SER A 382 -6.70 32.66 17.60
CA SER A 382 -6.98 32.51 16.17
C SER A 382 -8.46 32.69 15.81
N GLY A 383 -9.34 32.72 16.83
CA GLY A 383 -10.79 32.83 16.68
C GLY A 383 -11.49 31.50 16.39
N ALA A 384 -10.79 30.37 16.50
CA ALA A 384 -11.35 29.03 16.36
C ALA A 384 -12.37 28.71 17.47
N GLU A 385 -13.32 27.81 17.17
CA GLU A 385 -14.17 27.19 18.18
C GLU A 385 -13.33 26.21 19.03
N ILE A 386 -13.65 26.09 20.33
CA ILE A 386 -13.00 25.15 21.26
C ILE A 386 -14.03 24.11 21.74
N GLY A 387 -13.72 22.85 21.48
CA GLY A 387 -14.43 21.67 21.98
C GLY A 387 -13.60 20.88 22.99
N LEU A 388 -14.26 19.95 23.68
CA LEU A 388 -13.67 19.07 24.69
C LEU A 388 -13.19 17.74 24.10
N HIS A 389 -12.11 17.18 24.65
CA HIS A 389 -11.52 15.92 24.13
C HIS A 389 -10.90 15.01 25.21
N GLY A 390 -11.64 14.75 26.28
CA GLY A 390 -11.11 14.06 27.47
C GLY A 390 -10.04 14.88 28.20
N TYR A 391 -9.41 14.31 29.23
CA TYR A 391 -8.32 14.99 29.94
C TYR A 391 -6.96 14.49 29.45
N CYS A 392 -6.64 13.23 29.71
CA CYS A 392 -5.48 12.52 29.19
C CYS A 392 -5.77 11.72 27.92
N HIS A 393 -6.80 12.10 27.15
CA HIS A 393 -7.24 11.39 25.94
C HIS A 393 -7.59 9.92 26.24
N GLU A 394 -8.35 9.70 27.32
CA GLU A 394 -8.74 8.38 27.83
C GLU A 394 -9.81 7.72 26.96
N GLY A 395 -9.59 6.45 26.60
CA GLY A 395 -10.60 5.64 25.92
C GLY A 395 -11.71 5.22 26.87
N ALA A 396 -12.96 5.19 26.39
CA ALA A 396 -14.13 4.85 27.21
C ALA A 396 -13.98 3.56 28.04
N PRO A 397 -13.43 2.43 27.53
CA PRO A 397 -13.28 1.21 28.32
C PRO A 397 -12.36 1.34 29.55
N GLN A 398 -11.53 2.40 29.61
CA GLN A 398 -10.59 2.63 30.70
C GLN A 398 -11.25 3.29 31.93
N LEU A 399 -12.46 3.83 31.79
CA LEU A 399 -13.10 4.64 32.82
C LEU A 399 -14.38 3.97 33.36
N THR A 400 -14.60 4.12 34.67
CA THR A 400 -15.94 3.98 35.27
C THR A 400 -16.81 5.20 34.91
N GLU A 401 -18.14 5.08 35.02
CA GLU A 401 -19.05 6.21 34.77
C GLU A 401 -18.77 7.42 35.68
N GLN A 402 -18.40 7.17 36.94
CA GLN A 402 -18.02 8.26 37.85
C GLN A 402 -16.75 8.96 37.38
N GLN A 403 -15.75 8.21 36.92
CA GLN A 403 -14.52 8.80 36.37
C GLN A 403 -14.80 9.59 35.08
N GLU A 404 -15.71 9.14 34.21
CA GLU A 404 -16.15 9.94 33.06
C GLU A 404 -16.75 11.27 33.49
N ALA A 405 -17.61 11.26 34.50
CA ALA A 405 -18.22 12.47 35.04
C ALA A 405 -17.16 13.44 35.59
N ASP A 406 -16.24 12.93 36.40
CA ASP A 406 -15.15 13.72 37.01
C ASP A 406 -14.22 14.32 35.95
N VAL A 407 -13.84 13.53 34.94
CA VAL A 407 -13.02 13.97 33.80
C VAL A 407 -13.75 15.05 33.01
N LEU A 408 -15.03 14.85 32.70
CA LEU A 408 -15.82 15.81 31.94
C LEU A 408 -15.98 17.14 32.69
N ASP A 409 -16.27 17.10 33.99
CA ASP A 409 -16.37 18.30 34.83
C ASP A 409 -15.04 19.06 34.90
N ARG A 410 -13.92 18.34 35.02
CA ARG A 410 -12.59 18.95 34.97
C ARG A 410 -12.33 19.62 33.63
N CYS A 411 -12.65 18.95 32.52
CA CYS A 411 -12.42 19.49 31.18
C CYS A 411 -13.27 20.73 30.90
N ILE A 412 -14.54 20.74 31.33
CA ILE A 412 -15.41 21.92 31.25
C ILE A 412 -14.79 23.09 32.02
N ALA A 413 -14.33 22.86 33.26
CA ALA A 413 -13.72 23.91 34.07
C ALA A 413 -12.45 24.48 33.42
N VAL A 414 -11.57 23.61 32.89
CA VAL A 414 -10.32 24.01 32.21
C VAL A 414 -10.62 24.79 30.92
N ALA A 415 -11.54 24.31 30.08
CA ALA A 415 -11.93 24.98 28.84
C ALA A 415 -12.62 26.33 29.11
N HIS A 416 -13.48 26.41 30.13
CA HIS A 416 -14.11 27.65 30.54
C HIS A 416 -13.09 28.67 31.04
N ALA A 417 -12.11 28.25 31.84
CA ALA A 417 -11.02 29.11 32.30
C ALA A 417 -10.16 29.63 31.14
N LEU A 418 -9.96 28.82 30.09
CA LEU A 418 -9.18 29.18 28.91
C LEU A 418 -9.92 30.18 28.00
N THR A 419 -11.23 29.98 27.77
CA THR A 419 -11.99 30.71 26.74
C THR A 419 -12.93 31.79 27.30
N GLY A 420 -13.22 31.75 28.60
CA GLY A 420 -14.25 32.59 29.23
C GLY A 420 -15.68 32.23 28.85
N LYS A 421 -15.91 31.12 28.15
CA LYS A 421 -17.24 30.63 27.74
C LYS A 421 -17.36 29.13 27.99
N PRO A 422 -18.55 28.60 28.31
CA PRO A 422 -18.75 27.17 28.39
C PRO A 422 -18.49 26.54 27.01
N PRO A 423 -17.84 25.36 26.95
CA PRO A 423 -17.66 24.65 25.68
C PRO A 423 -19.02 24.19 25.14
N ALA A 424 -19.15 24.16 23.82
CA ALA A 424 -20.40 23.77 23.15
C ALA A 424 -20.36 22.33 22.60
N GLY A 425 -19.18 21.83 22.30
CA GLY A 425 -18.96 20.55 21.64
C GLY A 425 -18.03 19.62 22.39
N TYR A 426 -18.19 18.33 22.13
CA TYR A 426 -17.34 17.27 22.63
C TYR A 426 -16.96 16.33 21.48
N ARG A 427 -15.80 15.71 21.59
CA ARG A 427 -15.41 14.54 20.80
C ARG A 427 -14.78 13.54 21.74
N ALA A 428 -15.23 12.30 21.69
CA ALA A 428 -14.66 11.22 22.49
C ALA A 428 -13.25 10.88 21.97
N PRO A 429 -12.25 10.73 22.86
CA PRO A 429 -10.95 10.18 22.49
C PRO A 429 -11.10 8.88 21.68
N LEU A 430 -10.45 8.82 20.51
CA LEU A 430 -10.54 7.70 19.55
C LEU A 430 -12.00 7.33 19.16
N TYR A 431 -12.91 8.31 19.15
CA TYR A 431 -14.33 8.12 18.84
C TYR A 431 -15.07 7.11 19.73
N GLN A 432 -14.53 6.80 20.92
CA GLN A 432 -15.11 5.82 21.84
C GLN A 432 -16.15 6.48 22.76
N LEU A 433 -17.30 6.87 22.23
CA LEU A 433 -18.41 7.43 23.01
C LEU A 433 -19.25 6.30 23.64
N ARG A 434 -19.63 6.43 24.93
CA ARG A 434 -20.61 5.55 25.58
C ARG A 434 -21.95 6.24 25.76
N GLU A 435 -23.00 5.44 25.92
CA GLU A 435 -24.33 5.91 26.30
C GLU A 435 -24.30 6.71 27.60
N SER A 436 -23.47 6.29 28.58
CA SER A 436 -23.24 7.02 29.83
C SER A 436 -22.62 8.40 29.59
N THR A 437 -21.58 8.49 28.75
CA THR A 437 -20.94 9.77 28.46
C THR A 437 -21.84 10.67 27.62
N ALA A 438 -22.60 10.16 26.66
CA ALA A 438 -23.64 10.93 25.97
C ALA A 438 -24.70 11.49 26.94
N ALA A 439 -25.16 10.71 27.92
CA ALA A 439 -26.06 11.18 28.96
C ALA A 439 -25.43 12.30 29.83
N LEU A 440 -24.15 12.15 30.20
CA LEU A 440 -23.40 13.15 30.97
C LEU A 440 -23.24 14.46 30.18
N LEU A 441 -23.00 14.39 28.86
CA LEU A 441 -22.92 15.55 27.96
C LEU A 441 -24.25 16.31 27.91
N GLN A 442 -25.36 15.60 27.73
CA GLN A 442 -26.70 16.19 27.76
C GLN A 442 -27.02 16.83 29.11
N ALA A 443 -26.67 16.17 30.22
CA ALA A 443 -26.88 16.69 31.57
C ALA A 443 -26.10 17.99 31.86
N ARG A 444 -24.95 18.18 31.19
CA ARG A 444 -24.10 19.38 31.30
C ARG A 444 -24.40 20.44 30.24
N GLY A 445 -25.38 20.19 29.37
CA GLY A 445 -25.84 21.15 28.37
C GLY A 445 -24.87 21.35 27.19
N LEU A 446 -24.02 20.35 26.91
CA LEU A 446 -23.29 20.33 25.64
C LEU A 446 -24.30 20.23 24.49
N ARG A 447 -24.01 20.90 23.38
CA ARG A 447 -24.93 21.02 22.25
C ARG A 447 -24.73 19.90 21.23
N TYR A 448 -23.48 19.44 21.07
CA TYR A 448 -23.15 18.43 20.10
C TYR A 448 -22.01 17.51 20.53
N ASP A 449 -22.03 16.30 19.99
CA ASP A 449 -20.89 15.37 19.90
C ASP A 449 -20.43 15.26 18.44
N ALA A 450 -19.18 14.84 18.26
CA ALA A 450 -18.60 14.56 16.95
C ALA A 450 -17.77 13.27 16.98
N SER A 451 -18.38 12.16 17.36
CA SER A 451 -17.71 10.86 17.56
C SER A 451 -18.36 9.69 16.80
N LEU A 452 -19.64 9.79 16.45
CA LEU A 452 -20.40 8.68 15.88
C LEU A 452 -20.55 8.78 14.36
N THR A 453 -20.85 7.64 13.73
CA THR A 453 -20.84 7.47 12.26
C THR A 453 -22.15 6.87 11.73
N HIS A 454 -23.31 7.16 12.35
CA HIS A 454 -24.59 6.65 11.80
C HIS A 454 -24.89 7.25 10.42
N HIS A 455 -24.31 8.41 10.13
CA HIS A 455 -24.28 9.04 8.82
C HIS A 455 -22.87 9.54 8.53
N ASP A 456 -22.58 9.86 7.29
CA ASP A 456 -21.31 10.41 6.81
C ASP A 456 -21.32 11.90 6.44
N SER A 457 -22.51 12.50 6.31
CA SER A 457 -22.70 13.82 5.68
C SER A 457 -23.95 14.58 6.14
N ARG A 458 -24.75 14.02 7.06
CA ARG A 458 -25.89 14.68 7.71
C ARG A 458 -25.75 14.61 9.22
N MET A 459 -26.07 15.71 9.88
CA MET A 459 -26.22 15.75 11.33
C MET A 459 -27.53 15.08 11.73
N TYR A 460 -27.56 14.50 12.94
CA TYR A 460 -28.74 13.85 13.50
C TYR A 460 -28.78 14.02 15.01
N ARG A 461 -29.93 13.79 15.63
CA ARG A 461 -30.07 13.83 17.09
C ARG A 461 -29.85 12.45 17.69
N LEU A 462 -29.10 12.39 18.79
CA LEU A 462 -29.00 11.18 19.60
C LEU A 462 -30.30 10.97 20.41
N PRO A 463 -30.63 9.74 20.82
CA PRO A 463 -31.77 9.49 21.69
C PRO A 463 -31.66 10.25 23.02
N ALA A 464 -32.80 10.67 23.57
CA ALA A 464 -32.82 11.25 24.90
C ALA A 464 -32.39 10.24 25.96
N SER A 465 -31.70 10.72 27.00
CA SER A 465 -31.29 9.88 28.13
C SER A 465 -32.50 9.33 28.91
N PRO A 466 -32.49 8.06 29.37
CA PRO A 466 -31.41 7.09 29.21
C PRO A 466 -31.36 6.48 27.81
N ILE A 467 -30.17 6.46 27.21
CA ILE A 467 -29.94 5.83 25.91
C ILE A 467 -29.84 4.32 26.14
N PRO A 468 -30.66 3.49 25.46
CA PRO A 468 -30.58 2.04 25.61
C PRO A 468 -29.21 1.52 25.14
N ALA A 469 -28.51 0.79 26.02
CA ALA A 469 -27.20 0.25 25.70
C ALA A 469 -27.31 -0.94 24.73
N ILE A 470 -26.37 -1.01 23.78
CA ILE A 470 -26.21 -2.21 22.94
C ILE A 470 -25.45 -3.27 23.74
N VAL A 471 -26.16 -4.32 24.14
CA VAL A 471 -25.55 -5.44 24.90
C VAL A 471 -25.09 -6.51 23.93
N ALA A 472 -23.78 -6.73 23.85
CA ALA A 472 -23.22 -7.82 23.08
C ALA A 472 -23.68 -9.17 23.64
N PRO A 473 -24.08 -10.13 22.78
CA PRO A 473 -24.53 -11.43 23.26
C PRO A 473 -23.36 -12.27 23.81
N ALA A 474 -23.65 -13.06 24.85
CA ALA A 474 -22.72 -14.03 25.40
C ALA A 474 -22.88 -15.37 24.66
N PHE A 475 -21.84 -15.81 23.94
CA PHE A 475 -21.81 -17.09 23.24
C PHE A 475 -21.24 -18.20 24.12
N THR A 476 -21.93 -18.52 25.21
CA THR A 476 -21.52 -19.62 26.10
C THR A 476 -22.16 -20.94 25.67
N PRO A 477 -21.57 -22.11 25.98
CA PRO A 477 -22.14 -23.42 25.61
C PRO A 477 -23.55 -23.68 26.17
N ASP A 478 -23.93 -22.99 27.24
CA ASP A 478 -25.24 -23.04 27.89
C ASP A 478 -26.24 -21.99 27.38
N ALA A 479 -25.79 -21.00 26.60
CA ALA A 479 -26.67 -20.00 25.99
C ALA A 479 -27.49 -20.59 24.85
N ARG A 480 -28.78 -20.24 24.77
CA ARG A 480 -29.63 -20.63 23.65
C ARG A 480 -29.54 -19.58 22.56
N ALA A 481 -29.62 -19.99 21.29
CA ALA A 481 -29.67 -19.05 20.17
C ALA A 481 -30.77 -17.99 20.32
N ALA A 482 -31.92 -18.37 20.90
CA ALA A 482 -33.03 -17.46 21.16
C ALA A 482 -32.70 -16.31 22.14
N ASP A 483 -31.65 -16.46 22.95
CA ASP A 483 -31.25 -15.44 23.93
C ASP A 483 -30.51 -14.26 23.26
N TRP A 484 -30.01 -14.43 22.02
CA TRP A 484 -29.32 -13.38 21.26
C TRP A 484 -29.89 -13.09 19.87
N MET A 485 -30.77 -13.94 19.33
CA MET A 485 -31.52 -13.66 18.10
C MET A 485 -32.67 -12.66 18.35
N VAL A 486 -32.36 -11.54 18.99
CA VAL A 486 -33.27 -10.42 19.24
C VAL A 486 -32.81 -9.19 18.43
N PRO A 487 -33.72 -8.39 17.85
CA PRO A 487 -33.34 -7.18 17.16
C PRO A 487 -32.76 -6.14 18.13
N LEU A 488 -32.12 -5.10 17.59
CA LEU A 488 -31.68 -3.95 18.39
C LEU A 488 -32.85 -3.36 19.20
N PRO A 489 -32.60 -2.86 20.42
CA PRO A 489 -33.61 -2.16 21.20
C PRO A 489 -34.32 -1.07 20.38
N GLN A 490 -35.65 -1.03 20.46
CA GLN A 490 -36.44 0.03 19.82
C GLN A 490 -36.04 1.39 20.41
N GLY A 491 -35.89 2.41 19.55
CA GLY A 491 -35.54 3.77 19.97
C GLY A 491 -34.05 4.12 19.93
N ILE A 492 -33.16 3.17 19.65
CA ILE A 492 -31.72 3.47 19.41
C ILE A 492 -31.52 4.20 18.06
N THR A 493 -32.38 3.92 17.08
CA THR A 493 -32.29 4.45 15.70
C THR A 493 -33.32 5.53 15.39
N ALA A 494 -34.27 5.81 16.29
CA ALA A 494 -35.30 6.81 16.06
C ALA A 494 -34.81 8.17 16.57
N PRO A 495 -34.64 9.19 15.71
CA PRO A 495 -34.30 10.53 16.16
C PRO A 495 -35.41 11.05 17.08
N ASP A 496 -35.05 11.42 18.31
CA ASP A 496 -35.98 12.07 19.23
C ASP A 496 -36.13 13.54 18.81
N ALA A 497 -37.36 13.97 18.54
CA ALA A 497 -37.70 15.36 18.24
C ALA A 497 -37.57 16.28 19.48
N ALA A 498 -37.13 15.76 20.63
CA ALA A 498 -36.86 16.54 21.83
C ALA A 498 -35.76 17.59 21.58
N ARG A 499 -36.10 18.87 21.80
CA ARG A 499 -35.18 20.04 21.71
C ARG A 499 -33.92 19.98 22.59
N ARG A 500 -33.77 18.98 23.46
CA ARG A 500 -32.64 18.82 24.39
C ARG A 500 -31.71 17.66 24.04
N ALA A 501 -32.01 16.89 23.01
CA ALA A 501 -31.14 15.82 22.55
C ALA A 501 -29.82 16.37 21.97
N LEU A 502 -28.71 15.69 22.28
CA LEU A 502 -27.39 16.00 21.74
C LEU A 502 -27.42 15.88 20.21
N VAL A 503 -26.90 16.87 19.50
CA VAL A 503 -26.72 16.76 18.04
C VAL A 503 -25.42 16.03 17.75
N GLU A 504 -25.45 15.04 16.88
CA GLU A 504 -24.26 14.41 16.35
C GLU A 504 -23.81 15.12 15.07
N VAL A 505 -22.54 15.54 15.06
CA VAL A 505 -21.83 15.95 13.85
C VAL A 505 -21.00 14.75 13.38
N PRO A 506 -21.39 14.08 12.29
CA PRO A 506 -20.84 12.76 11.97
C PRO A 506 -19.31 12.80 11.78
N SER A 507 -18.62 11.95 12.54
CA SER A 507 -17.19 11.68 12.38
C SER A 507 -16.97 10.34 11.71
N ASN A 508 -15.92 10.22 10.90
CA ASN A 508 -15.64 9.01 10.15
C ASN A 508 -14.12 8.81 10.03
N TRP A 509 -13.67 7.56 10.14
CA TRP A 509 -12.29 7.12 9.91
C TRP A 509 -11.74 7.47 8.50
N TYR A 510 -12.62 7.63 7.51
CA TYR A 510 -12.25 8.10 6.16
C TYR A 510 -12.23 9.63 6.02
N GLY A 511 -12.47 10.35 7.10
CA GLY A 511 -12.46 11.81 7.20
C GLY A 511 -11.40 12.33 8.16
N GLU A 512 -10.29 11.62 8.33
CA GLU A 512 -9.22 12.00 9.26
C GLU A 512 -7.82 11.62 8.75
N ASP A 513 -6.78 12.26 9.31
CA ASP A 513 -5.38 12.15 8.84
C ASP A 513 -4.54 11.12 9.59
N MET A 514 -4.78 10.91 10.88
CA MET A 514 -3.94 10.14 11.80
C MET A 514 -3.99 8.65 11.51
N THR A 515 -5.15 8.01 11.36
CA THR A 515 -5.22 6.57 11.08
C THR A 515 -4.37 6.14 9.88
N PRO A 516 -4.44 6.80 8.70
CA PRO A 516 -3.60 6.41 7.56
C PRO A 516 -2.15 6.91 7.65
N LEU A 517 -1.89 8.07 8.26
CA LEU A 517 -0.62 8.79 8.11
C LEU A 517 0.24 8.88 9.38
N GLN A 518 -0.25 8.43 10.54
CA GLN A 518 0.52 8.38 11.78
C GLN A 518 0.94 6.94 12.12
N PHE A 519 2.24 6.75 12.33
CA PHE A 519 2.77 5.50 12.85
C PHE A 519 2.74 5.50 14.39
N TYR A 520 2.25 4.40 14.95
CA TYR A 520 2.20 4.07 16.37
C TYR A 520 2.90 2.73 16.59
N PRO A 521 4.08 2.70 17.25
CA PRO A 521 4.94 1.51 17.31
C PRO A 521 4.35 0.34 18.11
N HIS A 522 3.31 0.58 18.91
CA HIS A 522 2.71 -0.38 19.82
C HIS A 522 1.25 -0.72 19.50
N THR A 523 0.81 -0.37 18.30
CA THR A 523 -0.56 -0.59 17.83
C THR A 523 -0.53 -1.58 16.67
N GLU A 524 -1.15 -2.75 16.83
CA GLU A 524 -1.06 -3.85 15.85
C GLU A 524 -1.60 -3.48 14.46
N ASN A 525 -2.62 -2.61 14.42
CA ASN A 525 -3.24 -2.10 13.19
C ASN A 525 -2.69 -0.72 12.76
N SER A 526 -1.48 -0.34 13.21
CA SER A 526 -0.90 0.95 12.85
C SER A 526 -0.51 1.03 11.37
N ALA A 527 -0.81 2.17 10.74
CA ALA A 527 -0.29 2.53 9.42
C ALA A 527 0.86 3.55 9.55
N GLY A 528 0.79 4.70 8.87
CA GLY A 528 1.82 5.74 8.92
C GLY A 528 2.70 5.87 7.68
N TYR A 529 2.48 5.02 6.68
CA TYR A 529 3.26 5.02 5.43
C TYR A 529 2.38 5.16 4.19
N VAL A 530 1.09 5.47 4.36
CA VAL A 530 0.17 5.68 3.22
C VAL A 530 0.59 6.94 2.47
N PRO A 531 0.73 6.91 1.13
CA PRO A 531 1.07 8.11 0.36
C PRO A 531 0.01 9.20 0.52
N THR A 532 0.44 10.44 0.77
CA THR A 532 -0.47 11.58 0.99
C THR A 532 -1.39 11.85 -0.21
N GLY A 533 -0.96 11.53 -1.44
CA GLY A 533 -1.80 11.64 -2.63
C GLY A 533 -3.03 10.72 -2.62
N VAL A 534 -2.94 9.55 -1.99
CA VAL A 534 -4.06 8.61 -1.86
C VAL A 534 -5.11 9.16 -0.90
N VAL A 535 -4.67 9.64 0.27
CA VAL A 535 -5.56 10.23 1.28
C VAL A 535 -6.23 11.50 0.74
N GLU A 536 -5.48 12.38 0.08
CA GLU A 536 -6.02 13.58 -0.56
C GLU A 536 -7.04 13.26 -1.65
N GLY A 537 -6.74 12.27 -2.51
CA GLY A 537 -7.63 11.82 -3.57
C GLY A 537 -8.95 11.31 -3.00
N MET A 538 -8.89 10.44 -1.99
CA MET A 538 -10.07 9.93 -1.28
C MET A 538 -10.94 11.06 -0.70
N TRP A 539 -10.33 12.07 -0.08
CA TRP A 539 -11.09 13.22 0.46
C TRP A 539 -11.78 14.03 -0.64
N LYS A 540 -11.12 14.25 -1.78
CA LYS A 540 -11.70 14.95 -2.93
C LYS A 540 -12.84 14.16 -3.55
N GLU A 541 -12.67 12.86 -3.75
CA GLU A 541 -13.70 11.97 -4.31
C GLU A 541 -14.95 11.94 -3.42
N ARG A 542 -14.77 11.90 -2.09
CA ARG A 542 -15.89 12.04 -1.13
C ARG A 542 -16.61 13.37 -1.29
N MET A 543 -15.89 14.48 -1.37
CA MET A 543 -16.49 15.81 -1.57
C MET A 543 -17.25 15.89 -2.91
N GLU A 544 -16.66 15.41 -3.99
CA GLU A 544 -17.29 15.40 -5.32
C GLU A 544 -18.56 14.55 -5.35
N PHE A 545 -18.56 13.42 -4.65
CA PHE A 545 -19.76 12.62 -4.46
C PHE A 545 -20.84 13.43 -3.75
N LEU A 546 -20.53 14.06 -2.61
CA LEU A 546 -21.50 14.88 -1.88
C LEU A 546 -22.02 16.08 -2.70
N ILE A 547 -21.19 16.68 -3.55
CA ILE A 547 -21.62 17.77 -4.46
C ILE A 547 -22.65 17.26 -5.47
N ARG A 548 -22.49 16.03 -5.97
CA ARG A 548 -23.46 15.39 -6.86
C ARG A 548 -24.75 15.08 -6.11
N GLU A 549 -24.67 14.43 -4.95
CA GLU A 549 -25.83 14.04 -4.16
C GLU A 549 -26.62 15.24 -3.64
N ALA A 550 -25.96 16.35 -3.32
CA ALA A 550 -26.64 17.59 -2.90
C ALA A 550 -27.48 18.26 -4.02
N ASN A 551 -27.49 17.70 -5.23
CA ASN A 551 -28.35 18.09 -6.34
C ASN A 551 -29.55 17.17 -6.60
N GLU A 552 -29.61 16.03 -5.91
CA GLU A 552 -30.72 15.08 -5.92
C GLU A 552 -31.77 15.44 -4.85
N GLU A 553 -32.85 14.68 -4.73
CA GLU A 553 -33.82 14.86 -3.63
C GLU A 553 -33.26 14.23 -2.33
N PRO A 554 -33.39 14.88 -1.16
CA PRO A 554 -32.96 14.29 0.10
C PRO A 554 -33.70 12.97 0.39
N PHE A 555 -33.02 12.04 1.08
CA PHE A 555 -33.71 10.84 1.58
C PHE A 555 -34.77 11.22 2.64
N GLU A 556 -35.78 10.37 2.77
CA GLU A 556 -36.88 10.57 3.72
C GLU A 556 -36.34 10.69 5.16
N GLY A 557 -36.59 11.84 5.80
CA GLY A 557 -36.14 12.13 7.16
C GLY A 557 -34.84 12.92 7.28
N GLU A 558 -34.14 13.23 6.17
CA GLU A 558 -32.98 14.13 6.20
C GLU A 558 -33.38 15.59 6.38
N VAL A 559 -32.74 16.28 7.33
CA VAL A 559 -32.99 17.70 7.63
C VAL A 559 -31.67 18.45 7.74
N GLY A 560 -31.66 19.71 7.30
CA GLY A 560 -30.53 20.62 7.46
C GLY A 560 -29.43 20.47 6.41
N PRO A 561 -28.28 21.15 6.61
CA PRO A 561 -27.24 21.24 5.59
C PRO A 561 -26.46 19.93 5.44
N THR A 562 -26.01 19.64 4.23
CA THR A 562 -24.96 18.63 3.99
C THR A 562 -23.65 19.11 4.60
N VAL A 563 -22.97 18.25 5.34
CA VAL A 563 -21.67 18.53 5.95
C VAL A 563 -20.59 17.66 5.34
N PHE A 564 -19.38 18.20 5.23
CA PHE A 564 -18.17 17.45 4.98
C PHE A 564 -17.24 17.63 6.17
N THR A 565 -17.08 16.58 6.98
CA THR A 565 -16.23 16.60 8.16
C THR A 565 -14.81 16.13 7.83
N LEU A 566 -13.83 16.89 8.32
CA LEU A 566 -12.41 16.55 8.20
C LEU A 566 -11.70 16.82 9.53
N THR A 567 -11.21 15.77 10.17
CA THR A 567 -10.41 15.84 11.40
C THR A 567 -8.93 15.82 11.06
N LEU A 568 -8.18 16.75 11.64
CA LEU A 568 -6.72 16.78 11.53
C LEU A 568 -6.09 16.68 12.93
N HIS A 569 -4.83 16.25 12.99
CA HIS A 569 -4.07 16.26 14.25
C HIS A 569 -2.77 17.03 14.04
N PRO A 570 -2.35 17.94 14.95
CA PRO A 570 -1.06 18.63 14.80
C PRO A 570 0.13 17.65 14.90
N ASP A 571 -0.08 16.51 15.54
CA ASP A 571 0.81 15.35 15.57
C ASP A 571 1.17 14.89 14.14
N THR A 572 0.15 14.78 13.29
CA THR A 572 0.21 14.21 11.93
C THR A 572 0.27 15.30 10.85
N SER A 573 -0.80 16.08 10.70
CA SER A 573 -0.90 17.20 9.75
C SER A 573 0.12 18.31 9.97
N GLY A 574 0.77 18.35 11.13
CA GLY A 574 1.90 19.25 11.39
C GLY A 574 3.21 18.82 10.73
N MET A 575 3.34 17.56 10.30
CA MET A 575 4.57 17.03 9.70
C MET A 575 4.87 17.66 8.34
N ALA A 576 6.16 17.80 8.03
CA ALA A 576 6.60 18.58 6.87
C ALA A 576 6.12 18.02 5.52
N HIS A 577 6.00 16.70 5.41
CA HIS A 577 5.56 16.01 4.20
C HIS A 577 4.03 15.86 4.11
N ILE A 578 3.31 16.04 5.23
CA ILE A 578 1.84 15.92 5.30
C ILE A 578 1.17 17.29 5.18
N ILE A 579 1.73 18.35 5.77
CA ILE A 579 1.09 19.67 5.78
C ILE A 579 0.80 20.23 4.38
N GLY A 580 1.63 19.87 3.39
CA GLY A 580 1.38 20.23 1.98
C GLY A 580 0.11 19.60 1.42
N MET A 581 -0.29 18.41 1.88
CA MET A 581 -1.56 17.76 1.55
C MET A 581 -2.75 18.57 2.06
N VAL A 582 -2.68 18.97 3.34
CA VAL A 582 -3.71 19.80 3.98
C VAL A 582 -3.87 21.14 3.25
N GLU A 583 -2.76 21.77 2.90
CA GLU A 583 -2.76 23.00 2.11
C GLU A 583 -3.46 22.84 0.76
N ARG A 584 -3.11 21.78 0.01
CA ARG A 584 -3.71 21.51 -1.30
C ARG A 584 -5.21 21.24 -1.19
N PHE A 585 -5.63 20.43 -0.22
CA PHE A 585 -7.02 20.10 -0.03
C PHE A 585 -7.86 21.32 0.37
N ILE A 586 -7.44 22.08 1.39
CA ILE A 586 -8.15 23.30 1.79
C ILE A 586 -8.13 24.34 0.67
N GLY A 587 -7.00 24.49 -0.04
CA GLY A 587 -6.88 25.38 -1.20
C GLY A 587 -7.86 25.02 -2.31
N TRP A 588 -8.06 23.73 -2.57
CA TRP A 588 -9.07 23.24 -3.51
C TRP A 588 -10.50 23.56 -3.02
N CYS A 589 -10.83 23.30 -1.75
CA CYS A 589 -12.11 23.68 -1.16
C CYS A 589 -12.37 25.20 -1.21
N LYS A 590 -11.33 26.04 -1.07
CA LYS A 590 -11.44 27.50 -1.25
C LYS A 590 -11.76 27.89 -2.69
N GLY A 591 -11.36 27.09 -3.68
CA GLY A 591 -11.82 27.21 -5.06
C GLY A 591 -13.33 26.99 -5.15
N LEU A 592 -13.80 25.87 -4.61
CA LEU A 592 -15.23 25.53 -4.56
C LEU A 592 -16.07 26.55 -3.78
N GLU A 593 -15.50 27.17 -2.74
CA GLU A 593 -16.19 28.22 -1.97
C GLU A 593 -16.42 29.48 -2.80
N LYS A 594 -15.44 29.86 -3.65
CA LYS A 594 -15.59 31.00 -4.59
C LYS A 594 -16.65 30.72 -5.66
N GLU A 595 -16.82 29.46 -6.02
CA GLU A 595 -17.87 28.99 -6.94
C GLU A 595 -19.23 28.85 -6.24
N GLY A 596 -19.29 29.11 -4.93
CA GLY A 596 -20.53 29.04 -4.14
C GLY A 596 -21.01 27.60 -3.90
N ILE A 597 -20.15 26.60 -4.07
CA ILE A 597 -20.49 25.18 -3.89
C ILE A 597 -20.39 24.79 -2.41
N VAL A 598 -19.33 25.22 -1.74
CA VAL A 598 -19.07 24.94 -0.33
C VAL A 598 -18.96 26.22 0.49
N GLU A 599 -19.04 26.10 1.81
CA GLU A 599 -18.64 27.16 2.73
C GLU A 599 -18.01 26.58 3.99
N PHE A 600 -16.98 27.25 4.51
CA PHE A 600 -16.34 26.83 5.76
C PHE A 600 -17.17 27.28 6.97
N SER A 601 -17.33 26.38 7.94
CA SER A 601 -18.08 26.64 9.17
C SER A 601 -17.43 25.93 10.34
N THR A 602 -17.53 26.53 11.53
CA THR A 602 -17.29 25.77 12.75
C THR A 602 -18.40 24.71 12.90
N MET A 603 -18.12 23.64 13.64
CA MET A 603 -19.12 22.62 13.95
C MET A 603 -20.29 23.22 14.72
N GLY A 604 -20.02 24.09 15.70
CA GLY A 604 -21.06 24.78 16.46
C GLY A 604 -22.00 25.62 15.58
N ASP A 605 -21.48 26.37 14.61
CA ASP A 605 -22.30 27.17 13.69
C ASP A 605 -23.13 26.29 12.73
N ALA A 606 -22.59 25.14 12.34
CA ALA A 606 -23.32 24.16 11.52
C ALA A 606 -24.46 23.52 12.30
N VAL A 607 -24.23 23.17 13.57
CA VAL A 607 -25.26 22.70 14.50
C VAL A 607 -26.35 23.76 14.68
N ASP A 608 -26.00 25.03 14.82
CA ASP A 608 -27.01 26.12 14.89
C ASP A 608 -27.85 26.22 13.61
N THR A 609 -27.24 25.96 12.45
CA THR A 609 -27.96 25.92 11.16
C THR A 609 -28.91 24.72 11.09
N PHE A 610 -28.47 23.55 11.55
CA PHE A 610 -29.27 22.33 11.62
C PHE A 610 -30.49 22.49 12.54
N VAL A 611 -30.29 22.98 13.77
CA VAL A 611 -31.39 23.20 14.73
C VAL A 611 -32.40 24.22 14.19
N LYS A 612 -31.95 25.27 13.50
CA LYS A 612 -32.85 26.25 12.86
C LYS A 612 -33.66 25.66 11.71
N ALA A 613 -33.13 24.67 11.01
CA ALA A 613 -33.81 23.96 9.93
C ALA A 613 -34.87 22.96 10.43
N GLY A 614 -35.04 22.80 11.75
CA GLY A 614 -35.97 21.85 12.36
C GLY A 614 -35.37 20.47 12.58
N GLY A 615 -34.05 20.33 12.43
CA GLY A 615 -33.29 19.12 12.76
C GLY A 615 -33.16 18.89 14.25
#